data_AF-M0ZTX0-F1
#
_entry.id   AF-M0ZTX0-F1
#
_cell.length_a   1.000
_cell.length_b   1.000
_cell.length_c   1.000
_cell.angle_alpha   90.00
_cell.angle_beta   90.00
_cell.angle_gamma   90.00
#
_symmetry.space_group_name_H-M   'P 1'
#
loop_
_entity.id
_entity.type
_entity.pdbx_description
1 polymer ?
#
loop_
_entity_poly.entity_id
_entity_poly.type
_entity_poly.pdbx_seq_one_letter_code
_entity_poly.pdbx_strand_id
1 'polypeptide(L)'
;MEEKKKLRQQEDSFEGFGNSFVVSEEQKLDWNDMFGIMTLPLRIRKVDLFQKLPSNLRGIIEAYSNEIKSLAMIIVCQLAKALRIDENEMRELFSDGVQSIRMNYYPPCPEPHKTIGFSPHSDADALTILFQLDETEGLQVRKDDIWVPIKPLPNALIVNIGDMMEVNNNFS
;
A
#
# COMPACT_ATOMS: atom_id res chain seq x y z
N MET A 1 -18.20 -14.47 -0.38
CA MET A 1 -17.07 -15.35 -0.75
C MET A 1 -17.07 -15.69 -2.24
N GLU A 2 -18.18 -16.11 -2.85
CA GLU A 2 -18.21 -16.48 -4.29
C GLU A 2 -17.78 -15.36 -5.25
N GLU A 3 -18.26 -14.12 -5.06
CA GLU A 3 -17.83 -13.00 -5.91
C GLU A 3 -16.33 -12.67 -5.75
N LYS A 4 -15.79 -12.80 -4.53
CA LYS A 4 -14.35 -12.60 -4.27
C LYS A 4 -13.49 -13.72 -4.89
N LYS A 5 -14.03 -14.93 -5.07
CA LYS A 5 -13.29 -16.03 -5.75
C LYS A 5 -12.91 -15.68 -7.18
N LYS A 6 -13.75 -14.89 -7.88
CA LYS A 6 -13.48 -14.44 -9.26
C LYS A 6 -12.26 -13.52 -9.34
N LEU A 7 -11.92 -12.88 -8.23
CA LEU A 7 -10.82 -11.94 -8.08
C LEU A 7 -9.55 -12.61 -7.55
N ARG A 8 -9.52 -13.92 -7.34
CA ARG A 8 -8.38 -14.60 -6.71
C ARG A 8 -7.06 -14.30 -7.42
N GLN A 9 -6.05 -14.07 -6.60
CA GLN A 9 -4.66 -13.99 -7.07
C GLN A 9 -4.24 -15.30 -7.77
N GLN A 10 -3.35 -15.18 -8.76
CA GLN A 10 -2.71 -16.31 -9.45
C GLN A 10 -1.36 -16.62 -8.81
N GLU A 11 -0.85 -17.84 -8.97
CA GLU A 11 0.31 -18.39 -8.22
C GLU A 11 1.63 -17.58 -8.33
N ASP A 12 1.75 -16.64 -9.27
CA ASP A 12 2.92 -15.76 -9.40
C ASP A 12 2.56 -14.26 -9.43
N SER A 13 1.45 -13.88 -8.80
CA SER A 13 1.00 -12.49 -8.78
C SER A 13 0.51 -12.06 -7.40
N PHE A 14 0.96 -10.89 -6.96
CA PHE A 14 0.39 -10.22 -5.79
C PHE A 14 -0.96 -9.53 -6.11
N GLU A 15 -1.36 -9.45 -7.38
CA GLU A 15 -2.62 -8.82 -7.78
C GLU A 15 -3.79 -9.79 -7.66
N GLY A 16 -4.91 -9.29 -7.15
CA GLY A 16 -6.10 -10.06 -6.86
C GLY A 16 -6.36 -10.21 -5.36
N PHE A 17 -7.39 -10.97 -5.03
CA PHE A 17 -7.81 -11.28 -3.67
C PHE A 17 -7.09 -12.53 -3.16
N GLY A 18 -6.39 -12.42 -2.03
CA GLY A 18 -5.71 -13.54 -1.39
C GLY A 18 -4.69 -13.08 -0.36
N ASN A 19 -4.09 -14.04 0.32
CA ASN A 19 -3.01 -13.83 1.27
C ASN A 19 -1.69 -14.35 0.68
N SER A 20 -0.57 -14.07 1.33
CA SER A 20 0.71 -14.70 0.99
C SER A 20 0.54 -16.22 0.82
N PHE A 21 1.04 -16.77 -0.29
CA PHE A 21 0.99 -18.21 -0.55
C PHE A 21 1.76 -18.97 0.54
N VAL A 22 1.24 -20.14 0.92
CA VAL A 22 1.88 -21.03 1.90
C VAL A 22 2.99 -21.80 1.20
N VAL A 23 4.24 -21.57 1.59
CA VAL A 23 5.43 -22.20 1.02
C VAL A 23 6.13 -23.18 1.97
N SER A 24 5.79 -23.18 3.27
CA SER A 24 6.25 -24.19 4.25
C SER A 24 5.30 -24.34 5.45
N GLU A 25 5.46 -25.41 6.23
CA GLU A 25 4.66 -25.65 7.45
C GLU A 25 5.01 -24.69 8.60
N GLU A 26 6.23 -24.16 8.61
CA GLU A 26 6.71 -23.22 9.63
C GLU A 26 6.33 -21.77 9.32
N GLN A 27 5.76 -21.50 8.15
CA GLN A 27 5.38 -20.16 7.73
C GLN A 27 4.29 -19.60 8.64
N LYS A 28 4.60 -18.49 9.30
CA LYS A 28 3.60 -17.70 10.01
C LYS A 28 2.79 -16.91 9.00
N LEU A 29 1.46 -17.04 9.08
CA LEU A 29 0.53 -16.31 8.23
C LEU A 29 -0.02 -15.10 8.98
N ASP A 30 -0.19 -14.03 8.23
CA ASP A 30 -0.84 -12.81 8.70
C ASP A 30 -2.35 -13.04 8.87
N TRP A 31 -2.92 -12.39 9.88
CA TRP A 31 -4.36 -12.43 10.18
C TRP A 31 -5.10 -11.33 9.41
N ASN A 32 -5.06 -11.42 8.08
CA ASN A 32 -5.77 -10.51 7.19
C ASN A 32 -6.30 -11.24 5.95
N ASP A 33 -7.18 -10.55 5.22
CA ASP A 33 -7.44 -10.77 3.81
C ASP A 33 -6.89 -9.56 3.03
N MET A 34 -6.31 -9.79 1.86
CA MET A 34 -5.79 -8.70 1.02
C MET A 34 -6.37 -8.71 -0.40
N PHE A 35 -6.52 -7.52 -0.97
CA PHE A 35 -6.67 -7.33 -2.41
C PHE A 35 -5.62 -6.33 -2.92
N GLY A 36 -4.76 -6.77 -3.84
CA GLY A 36 -3.78 -5.93 -4.52
C GLY A 36 -4.16 -5.66 -5.98
N ILE A 37 -3.86 -4.47 -6.49
CA ILE A 37 -3.96 -4.18 -7.93
C ILE A 37 -2.98 -3.10 -8.37
N MET A 38 -2.37 -3.28 -9.53
CA MET A 38 -1.60 -2.22 -10.19
C MET A 38 -2.56 -1.23 -10.86
N THR A 39 -2.44 0.04 -10.52
CA THR A 39 -3.31 1.10 -11.04
C THR A 39 -2.61 1.92 -12.10
N LEU A 40 -1.33 2.26 -11.89
CA LEU A 40 -0.53 3.06 -12.82
C LEU A 40 0.86 2.46 -13.02
N PRO A 41 1.47 2.70 -14.20
CA PRO A 41 0.86 3.28 -15.40
C PRO A 41 -0.21 2.34 -15.99
N LEU A 42 -1.20 2.89 -16.72
CA LEU A 42 -2.33 2.10 -17.24
C LEU A 42 -1.91 0.90 -18.11
N ARG A 43 -0.73 0.99 -18.75
CA ARG A 43 -0.14 -0.07 -19.59
C ARG A 43 0.18 -1.37 -18.84
N ILE A 44 0.39 -1.31 -17.52
CA ILE A 44 0.69 -2.50 -16.69
C ILE A 44 -0.53 -2.99 -15.90
N ARG A 45 -1.64 -2.25 -15.90
CA ARG A 45 -2.86 -2.62 -15.18
C ARG A 45 -3.48 -3.86 -15.82
N LYS A 46 -3.70 -4.92 -15.04
CA LYS A 46 -4.41 -6.12 -15.50
C LYS A 46 -5.87 -5.81 -15.82
N VAL A 47 -6.17 -5.61 -17.10
CA VAL A 47 -7.51 -5.25 -17.60
C VAL A 47 -8.56 -6.28 -17.18
N ASP A 48 -8.25 -7.57 -17.29
CA ASP A 48 -9.20 -8.64 -16.94
C ASP A 48 -9.53 -8.67 -15.44
N LEU A 49 -8.55 -8.42 -14.57
CA LEU A 49 -8.78 -8.32 -13.13
C LEU A 49 -9.60 -7.06 -12.82
N PHE A 50 -9.20 -5.93 -13.41
CA PHE A 50 -9.88 -4.66 -13.19
C PHE A 50 -11.35 -4.74 -13.62
N GLN A 51 -11.66 -5.33 -14.77
CA GLN A 51 -13.04 -5.48 -15.28
C GLN A 51 -13.93 -6.39 -14.43
N LYS A 52 -13.35 -7.33 -13.68
CA LYS A 52 -14.11 -8.19 -12.75
C LYS A 52 -14.55 -7.48 -11.48
N LEU A 53 -14.00 -6.30 -11.17
CA LEU A 53 -14.42 -5.52 -10.02
C LEU A 53 -15.84 -4.96 -10.22
N PRO A 54 -16.64 -4.83 -9.14
CA PRO A 54 -17.91 -4.12 -9.17
C PRO A 54 -17.77 -2.75 -9.83
N SER A 55 -18.73 -2.36 -10.67
CA SER A 55 -18.64 -1.12 -11.47
C SER A 55 -18.45 0.14 -10.62
N ASN A 56 -19.13 0.22 -9.48
CA ASN A 56 -18.94 1.30 -8.51
C ASN A 56 -17.50 1.33 -7.95
N LEU A 57 -16.95 0.17 -7.58
CA LEU A 57 -15.60 0.08 -7.05
C LEU A 57 -14.54 0.44 -8.10
N ARG A 58 -14.75 0.09 -9.37
CA ARG A 58 -13.86 0.50 -10.47
C ARG A 58 -13.75 2.01 -10.58
N GLY A 59 -14.88 2.71 -10.61
CA GLY A 59 -14.91 4.17 -10.68
C GLY A 59 -14.25 4.83 -9.47
N ILE A 60 -14.47 4.27 -8.27
CA ILE A 60 -13.83 4.75 -7.03
C ILE A 60 -12.31 4.56 -7.09
N ILE A 61 -11.83 3.37 -7.49
CA ILE A 61 -10.39 3.09 -7.59
C ILE A 61 -9.72 4.00 -8.62
N GLU A 62 -10.36 4.26 -9.77
CA GLU A 62 -9.82 5.17 -10.78
C GLU A 62 -9.73 6.61 -10.28
N ALA A 63 -10.79 7.12 -9.65
CA ALA A 63 -10.76 8.45 -9.05
C ALA A 63 -9.70 8.55 -7.95
N TYR A 64 -9.68 7.60 -7.02
CA TYR A 64 -8.74 7.56 -5.91
C TYR A 64 -7.29 7.45 -6.39
N SER A 65 -7.01 6.59 -7.37
CA SER A 65 -5.68 6.43 -7.97
C SER A 65 -5.13 7.76 -8.51
N ASN A 66 -5.96 8.54 -9.22
CA ASN A 66 -5.56 9.83 -9.77
C ASN A 66 -5.30 10.88 -8.69
N GLU A 67 -6.17 10.95 -7.67
CA GLU A 67 -5.99 11.88 -6.55
C GLU A 67 -4.73 11.54 -5.73
N ILE A 68 -4.52 10.26 -5.41
CA ILE A 68 -3.34 9.80 -4.68
C ILE A 68 -2.07 9.99 -5.51
N LYS A 69 -2.09 9.80 -6.83
CA LYS A 69 -0.94 10.12 -7.69
C LYS A 69 -0.59 11.60 -7.59
N SER A 70 -1.60 12.47 -7.68
CA SER A 70 -1.41 13.93 -7.62
C SER A 70 -0.85 14.35 -6.26
N LEU A 71 -1.39 13.80 -5.17
CA LEU A 71 -0.90 14.03 -3.82
C LEU A 71 0.54 13.52 -3.62
N ALA A 72 0.86 12.32 -4.10
CA ALA A 72 2.20 11.76 -4.03
C ALA A 72 3.22 12.66 -4.73
N MET A 73 2.89 13.17 -5.93
CA MET A 73 3.76 14.12 -6.65
C MET A 73 3.96 15.42 -5.87
N ILE A 74 2.91 15.95 -5.23
CA ILE A 74 3.04 17.13 -4.38
C ILE A 74 4.01 16.86 -3.23
N ILE A 75 3.82 15.76 -2.50
CA ILE A 75 4.66 15.38 -1.36
C ILE A 75 6.12 15.23 -1.79
N VAL A 76 6.38 14.47 -2.85
CA VAL A 76 7.70 14.23 -3.41
C VAL A 76 8.39 15.55 -3.83
N CYS A 77 7.67 16.48 -4.45
CA CYS A 77 8.22 17.79 -4.81
C CYS A 77 8.53 18.66 -3.58
N GLN A 78 7.71 18.58 -2.52
CA GLN A 78 8.01 19.28 -1.26
C GLN A 78 9.23 18.68 -0.55
N LEU A 79 9.39 17.36 -0.60
CA LEU A 79 10.59 16.67 -0.10
C LEU A 79 11.83 17.11 -0.87
N ALA A 80 11.76 17.19 -2.20
CA ALA A 80 12.86 17.69 -3.04
C ALA A 80 13.28 19.11 -2.60
N LYS A 81 12.33 20.03 -2.39
CA LYS A 81 12.61 21.37 -1.88
C LYS A 81 13.29 21.36 -0.52
N ALA A 82 12.80 20.55 0.42
CA ALA A 82 13.37 20.44 1.76
C ALA A 82 14.81 19.91 1.72
N LEU A 83 15.09 18.98 0.80
CA LEU A 83 16.41 18.38 0.57
C LEU A 83 17.30 19.18 -0.39
N ARG A 84 16.81 20.30 -0.94
CA ARG A 84 17.51 21.14 -1.94
C ARG A 84 17.86 20.41 -3.24
N ILE A 85 17.02 19.44 -3.62
CA ILE A 85 17.05 18.76 -4.91
C ILE A 85 16.19 19.56 -5.91
N ASP A 86 16.58 19.56 -7.18
CA ASP A 86 15.79 20.22 -8.22
C ASP A 86 14.40 19.56 -8.35
N GLU A 87 13.35 20.39 -8.38
CA GLU A 87 11.98 19.88 -8.44
C GLU A 87 11.70 19.15 -9.75
N ASN A 88 12.29 19.57 -10.87
CA ASN A 88 12.06 18.92 -12.16
C ASN A 88 12.77 17.57 -12.21
N GLU A 89 13.99 17.47 -11.69
CA GLU A 89 14.71 16.20 -11.56
C GLU A 89 13.88 15.18 -10.76
N MET A 90 13.34 15.59 -9.61
CA MET A 90 12.48 14.73 -8.81
C MET A 90 11.17 14.38 -9.55
N ARG A 91 10.56 15.33 -10.27
CA ARG A 91 9.35 15.05 -11.06
C ARG A 91 9.60 14.04 -12.18
N GLU A 92 10.73 14.16 -12.87
CA GLU A 92 11.13 13.24 -13.94
C GLU A 92 11.34 11.84 -13.39
N LEU A 93 12.02 11.69 -12.25
CA LEU A 93 12.24 10.40 -11.58
C LEU A 93 10.93 9.65 -11.30
N PHE A 94 9.86 10.37 -10.92
CA PHE A 94 8.56 9.80 -10.59
C PHE A 94 7.51 9.88 -11.72
N SER A 95 7.84 10.49 -12.86
CA SER A 95 6.88 10.77 -13.94
C SER A 95 6.25 9.51 -14.54
N ASP A 96 7.05 8.44 -14.65
CA ASP A 96 6.67 7.11 -15.14
C ASP A 96 6.57 6.07 -14.00
N GLY A 97 6.45 6.56 -12.74
CA GLY A 97 6.40 5.73 -11.55
C GLY A 97 5.24 4.72 -11.55
N VAL A 98 5.47 3.59 -10.87
CA VAL A 98 4.47 2.54 -10.66
C VAL A 98 3.63 2.88 -9.44
N GLN A 99 2.32 2.69 -9.55
CA GLN A 99 1.37 2.80 -8.44
C GLN A 99 0.59 1.50 -8.30
N SER A 100 0.47 1.03 -7.07
CA SER A 100 -0.43 -0.06 -6.71
C SER A 100 -1.36 0.39 -5.56
N ILE A 101 -2.50 -0.26 -5.45
CA ILE A 101 -3.39 -0.14 -4.30
C ILE A 101 -3.50 -1.51 -3.64
N ARG A 102 -3.29 -1.52 -2.32
CA ARG A 102 -3.50 -2.69 -1.47
C ARG A 102 -4.60 -2.38 -0.46
N MET A 103 -5.69 -3.13 -0.55
CA MET A 103 -6.79 -3.10 0.42
C MET A 103 -6.60 -4.26 1.40
N ASN A 104 -6.50 -3.95 2.69
CA ASN A 104 -6.36 -4.95 3.75
C ASN A 104 -7.63 -5.00 4.59
N TYR A 105 -8.09 -6.20 4.91
CA TYR A 105 -9.21 -6.44 5.82
C TYR A 105 -8.73 -7.33 6.97
N TYR A 106 -8.90 -6.84 8.21
CA TYR A 106 -8.45 -7.52 9.41
C TYR A 106 -9.66 -8.02 10.20
N PRO A 107 -10.06 -9.30 10.07
CA PRO A 107 -11.19 -9.83 10.81
C PRO A 107 -10.86 -9.93 12.31
N PRO A 108 -11.88 -9.89 13.21
CA PRO A 108 -11.66 -10.13 14.63
C PRO A 108 -10.91 -11.44 14.88
N CYS A 109 -9.87 -11.38 15.71
CA CYS A 109 -9.04 -12.55 16.04
C CYS A 109 -9.42 -13.10 17.43
N PRO A 110 -9.68 -14.41 17.59
CA PRO A 110 -9.91 -15.02 18.91
C PRO A 110 -8.69 -14.97 19.83
N GLU A 111 -7.48 -15.00 19.28
CA GLU A 111 -6.22 -15.04 20.04
C GLU A 111 -5.23 -13.95 19.57
N PRO A 112 -5.56 -12.65 19.75
CA PRO A 112 -4.80 -11.53 19.18
C PRO A 112 -3.38 -11.38 19.75
N HIS A 113 -3.07 -12.04 20.87
CA HIS A 113 -1.74 -12.07 21.47
C HIS A 113 -0.81 -13.13 20.85
N LYS A 114 -1.34 -13.99 19.97
CA LYS A 114 -0.60 -15.05 19.27
C LYS A 114 -0.53 -14.82 17.76
N THR A 115 -1.25 -13.83 17.24
CA THR A 115 -1.35 -13.53 15.82
C THR A 115 -0.90 -12.10 15.55
N ILE A 116 -0.66 -11.80 14.28
CA ILE A 116 -0.36 -10.45 13.83
C ILE A 116 -1.19 -10.16 12.58
N GLY A 117 -1.79 -8.97 12.49
CA GLY A 117 -2.60 -8.60 11.33
C GLY A 117 -1.75 -8.45 10.07
N PHE A 118 -0.55 -7.89 10.21
CA PHE A 118 0.43 -7.76 9.13
C PHE A 118 1.84 -7.77 9.73
N SER A 119 2.67 -8.72 9.30
CA SER A 119 4.02 -8.92 9.83
C SER A 119 4.89 -7.66 9.76
N PRO A 120 5.84 -7.46 10.71
CA PRO A 120 6.73 -6.30 10.69
C PRO A 120 7.54 -6.22 9.39
N HIS A 121 7.56 -5.05 8.76
CA HIS A 121 8.29 -4.79 7.52
C HIS A 121 8.60 -3.29 7.38
N SER A 122 9.48 -2.97 6.42
CA SER A 122 9.56 -1.66 5.77
C SER A 122 8.87 -1.74 4.41
N ASP A 123 8.38 -0.61 3.92
CA ASP A 123 7.80 -0.54 2.58
C ASP A 123 8.93 -0.43 1.55
N ALA A 124 8.98 -1.37 0.61
CA ALA A 124 9.99 -1.37 -0.44
C ALA A 124 9.77 -0.29 -1.51
N ASP A 125 8.69 0.49 -1.43
CA ASP A 125 8.37 1.53 -2.40
C ASP A 125 9.09 2.86 -2.07
N ALA A 126 8.68 3.94 -2.75
CA ALA A 126 9.20 5.27 -2.49
C ALA A 126 8.38 6.00 -1.42
N LEU A 127 7.05 5.86 -1.48
CA LEU A 127 6.10 6.61 -0.68
C LEU A 127 4.81 5.80 -0.57
N THR A 128 4.40 5.51 0.66
CA THR A 128 3.08 4.95 0.94
C THR A 128 2.15 6.04 1.48
N ILE A 129 0.92 6.08 0.96
CA ILE A 129 -0.17 6.95 1.41
C ILE A 129 -1.34 6.06 1.84
N LEU A 130 -1.52 5.95 3.15
CA LEU A 130 -2.47 5.06 3.80
C LEU A 130 -3.72 5.81 4.24
N PHE A 131 -4.88 5.25 3.90
CA PHE A 131 -6.18 5.66 4.43
C PHE A 131 -6.75 4.54 5.31
N GLN A 132 -7.12 4.89 6.55
CA GLN A 132 -7.78 3.96 7.46
C GLN A 132 -9.31 4.13 7.34
N LEU A 133 -10.01 3.07 6.94
CA LEU A 133 -11.45 3.12 6.64
C LEU A 133 -12.33 3.23 7.88
N ASP A 134 -11.89 2.68 9.01
CA ASP A 134 -12.65 2.67 10.26
C ASP A 134 -11.80 3.14 11.45
N GLU A 135 -12.42 3.22 12.62
CA GLU A 135 -11.79 3.73 13.85
C GLU A 135 -11.02 2.65 14.62
N THR A 136 -10.87 1.43 14.07
CA THR A 136 -10.15 0.33 14.72
C THR A 136 -8.67 0.66 14.76
N GLU A 137 -8.10 0.70 15.97
CA GLU A 137 -6.67 0.92 16.16
C GLU A 137 -5.89 -0.36 15.79
N GLY A 138 -4.75 -0.21 15.12
CA GLY A 138 -3.96 -1.38 14.69
C GLY A 138 -2.59 -1.06 14.11
N LEU A 139 -2.43 0.08 13.44
CA LEU A 139 -1.13 0.49 12.92
C LEU A 139 -0.16 0.82 14.06
N GLN A 140 1.05 0.26 13.99
CA GLN A 140 2.17 0.59 14.86
C GLN A 140 3.41 0.86 14.02
N VAL A 141 4.23 1.80 14.45
CA VAL A 141 5.54 2.09 13.85
C VAL A 141 6.64 1.80 14.86
N ARG A 142 7.79 1.30 14.40
CA ARG A 142 8.93 1.06 15.28
C ARG A 142 9.83 2.29 15.32
N LYS A 143 10.04 2.85 16.51
CA LYS A 143 10.95 3.96 16.76
C LYS A 143 11.83 3.65 17.96
N ASP A 144 13.15 3.73 17.81
CA ASP A 144 14.12 3.43 18.88
C ASP A 144 13.86 2.05 19.53
N ASP A 145 13.60 1.04 18.69
CA ASP A 145 13.22 -0.34 19.05
C ASP A 145 11.92 -0.49 19.86
N ILE A 146 11.11 0.56 19.95
CA ILE A 146 9.82 0.57 20.62
C ILE A 146 8.70 0.68 19.58
N TRP A 147 7.68 -0.15 19.72
CA TRP A 147 6.45 -0.06 18.91
C TRP A 147 5.55 1.06 19.44
N VAL A 148 5.24 2.02 18.58
CA VAL A 148 4.42 3.19 18.87
C VAL A 148 3.10 3.08 18.08
N PRO A 149 1.94 3.08 18.75
CA PRO A 149 0.66 3.04 18.05
C PRO A 149 0.39 4.35 17.31
N ILE A 150 -0.17 4.25 16.12
CA ILE A 150 -0.61 5.39 15.32
C ILE A 150 -2.12 5.47 15.36
N LYS A 151 -2.63 6.62 15.83
CA LYS A 151 -4.04 6.96 15.76
C LYS A 151 -4.25 8.03 14.69
N PRO A 152 -4.81 7.68 13.52
CA PRO A 152 -5.08 8.68 12.49
C PRO A 152 -6.02 9.77 13.02
N LEU A 153 -5.77 11.02 12.64
CA LEU A 153 -6.74 12.09 12.85
C LEU A 153 -7.96 11.89 11.94
N PRO A 154 -9.15 12.40 12.32
CA PRO A 154 -10.31 12.36 11.44
C PRO A 154 -9.99 12.99 10.07
N ASN A 155 -10.34 12.27 8.99
CA ASN A 155 -10.08 12.66 7.59
C ASN A 155 -8.60 12.84 7.23
N ALA A 156 -7.67 12.27 8.00
CA ALA A 156 -6.25 12.31 7.67
C ALA A 156 -5.79 11.08 6.89
N LEU A 157 -4.78 11.31 6.05
CA LEU A 157 -3.97 10.26 5.44
C LEU A 157 -2.68 10.11 6.25
N ILE A 158 -2.22 8.88 6.41
CA ILE A 158 -0.91 8.58 6.97
C ILE A 158 0.05 8.44 5.79
N VAL A 159 1.22 9.06 5.90
CA VAL A 159 2.25 9.03 4.86
C VAL A 159 3.54 8.52 5.49
N ASN A 160 4.18 7.55 4.84
CA ASN A 160 5.52 7.10 5.21
C ASN A 160 6.42 6.98 3.98
N ILE A 161 7.72 7.14 4.23
CA ILE A 161 8.78 6.99 3.25
C ILE A 161 9.12 5.51 3.18
N GLY A 162 9.29 4.99 1.96
CA GLY A 162 9.77 3.64 1.73
C GLY A 162 11.26 3.58 1.40
N ASP A 163 11.79 2.36 1.34
CA ASP A 163 13.22 2.06 1.24
C ASP A 163 13.86 2.69 -0.03
N MET A 164 13.11 2.79 -1.14
CA MET A 164 13.63 3.41 -2.38
C MET A 164 14.00 4.87 -2.18
N MET A 165 13.23 5.61 -1.38
CA MET A 165 13.52 7.02 -1.09
C MET A 165 14.61 7.18 -0.04
N GLU A 166 14.77 6.22 0.88
CA GLU A 166 15.86 6.24 1.86
C GLU A 166 17.23 6.08 1.19
N VAL A 167 17.35 5.13 0.25
CA VAL A 167 18.61 4.88 -0.48
C VAL A 167 19.05 6.11 -1.29
N ASN A 168 18.11 6.83 -1.92
CA ASN A 168 18.43 8.00 -2.74
C ASN A 168 18.96 9.20 -1.92
N ASN A 169 18.66 9.26 -0.61
CA ASN A 169 19.09 10.36 0.25
C ASN A 169 20.50 10.16 0.85
N ASN A 170 21.13 9.00 0.63
CA ASN A 170 22.47 8.69 1.12
C ASN A 170 23.60 9.02 0.13
N PHE A 171 23.29 9.62 -1.02
CA PHE A 171 24.26 10.00 -2.06
C PHE A 171 24.53 11.50 -2.17
N SER A 172 24.04 12.31 -1.21
CA SER A 172 24.32 13.77 -1.13
C SER A 172 25.42 14.11 -0.13
#